data_AF-A0A533YRV2-F1
#
_entry.id   AF-A0A533YRV2-F1
#
_cell.length_a   1.000
_cell.length_b   1.000
_cell.length_c   1.000
_cell.angle_alpha   90.00
_cell.angle_beta   90.00
_cell.angle_gamma   90.00
#
_symmetry.space_group_name_H-M   'P 1'
#
loop_
_entity.id
_entity.type
_entity.pdbx_description
1 polymer ?
#
loop_
_entity_poly.entity_id
_entity_poly.type
_entity_poly.pdbx_seq_one_letter_code
_entity_poly.pdbx_strand_id
1 'polypeptide(L)'
;MISRLLAYTLLGLLLFVGFQVWSKRHAALPPPLTPPAAAPPAPASAASPNTQLSVTLSDPAAQPIVRQSGTPLTIPVKVSGSPHAAALNEINALIQQGKDADAEAKLKALPPDALNDPAVRASTSTLWNNLGVMRVKASGAAAGVPAYKSALAINPYNAIAHHNLVYAYWELKDPALTPELLEESIQLNPDNPLPHLALAELLLNKDDLSGARTHLVQAKDHIAEAPNLQAYLGRLIVQVEQTQKAEQKFLARESSHFLVKFDGDADQAVWNRVLEILEDAYREVGQQLGHFPAKPTLVVLHTRETFQGAAGGPAWSDGLYDPVMGRIKVPTQGALTDKAWLTRVLRHEYVHALLRDRMGGRGAIPQWLNEGLAMQLAGDPPPDIPELIRGQVTLVNLSYLEGSWMVLTPKQAIVAYLEGNSATKYFIDRFGMEKMREVLGQLATGQTFPDAFKDRLFITYEDFQHRWIDDLNEKIKAGRL
;
A
#
# COMPACT_ATOMS: atom_id res chain seq x y z
N MET A 1 4.31 32.66 51.95
CA MET A 1 4.00 31.45 51.15
C MET A 1 5.19 30.90 50.33
N ILE A 2 6.19 31.71 49.96
CA ILE A 2 7.33 31.30 49.11
C ILE A 2 8.31 30.32 49.80
N SER A 3 8.45 30.38 51.13
CA SER A 3 9.39 29.51 51.89
C SER A 3 9.02 28.02 51.91
N ARG A 4 7.73 27.67 51.84
CA ARG A 4 7.28 26.26 51.86
C ARG A 4 7.48 25.59 50.50
N LEU A 5 7.24 26.31 49.41
CA LEU A 5 7.44 25.79 48.05
C LEU A 5 8.92 25.47 47.80
N LEU A 6 9.83 26.35 48.27
CA LEU A 6 11.28 26.13 48.18
C LEU A 6 11.74 24.91 48.99
N ALA A 7 11.14 24.67 50.16
CA ALA A 7 11.44 23.51 50.99
C ALA A 7 10.99 22.19 50.33
N TYR A 8 9.83 22.18 49.66
CA TYR A 8 9.37 20.99 48.93
C TYR A 8 10.21 20.71 47.67
N THR A 9 10.65 21.74 46.95
CA THR A 9 11.56 21.56 45.81
C THR A 9 12.93 21.05 46.24
N LEU A 10 13.47 21.52 47.37
CA LEU A 10 14.75 21.03 47.91
C LEU A 10 14.64 19.58 48.40
N LEU A 11 13.52 19.22 49.03
CA LEU A 11 13.25 17.85 49.47
C LEU A 11 13.11 16.90 48.27
N GLY A 12 12.40 17.32 47.21
CA GLY A 12 12.26 16.54 45.98
C GLY A 12 13.60 16.31 45.28
N LEU A 13 14.47 17.32 45.25
CA LEU A 13 15.80 17.22 44.64
C LEU A 13 16.72 16.29 45.44
N LEU A 14 16.66 16.34 46.78
CA LEU A 14 17.40 15.42 47.66
C LEU A 14 16.93 13.97 47.52
N LEU A 15 15.62 13.75 47.41
CA LEU A 15 15.05 12.40 47.18
C LEU A 15 15.44 11.85 45.80
N PHE A 16 15.44 12.69 44.76
CA PHE A 16 15.85 12.30 43.42
C PHE A 16 17.34 11.91 43.36
N VAL A 17 18.21 12.70 43.97
CA VAL A 17 19.65 12.37 44.05
C VAL A 17 19.89 11.12 44.89
N GLY A 18 19.18 10.97 46.01
CA GLY A 18 19.24 9.76 46.84
C GLY A 18 18.84 8.49 46.08
N PHE A 19 17.77 8.57 45.27
CA PHE A 19 17.30 7.47 44.43
C PHE A 19 18.31 7.09 43.34
N GLN A 20 18.95 8.08 42.69
CA GLN A 20 19.99 7.84 41.67
C GLN A 20 21.25 7.18 42.24
N VAL A 21 21.63 7.52 43.47
CA VAL A 21 22.77 6.87 44.15
C VAL A 21 22.42 5.46 44.62
N TRP A 22 21.19 5.25 45.10
CA TRP A 22 20.70 3.94 45.50
C TRP A 22 20.59 2.98 44.30
N SER A 23 20.04 3.42 43.17
CA SER A 23 19.91 2.61 41.95
C SER A 23 21.27 2.18 41.39
N LYS A 24 22.26 3.08 41.38
CA LYS A 24 23.63 2.74 40.95
C LYS A 24 24.34 1.74 41.87
N ARG A 25 24.01 1.71 43.17
CA ARG A 25 24.59 0.74 44.12
C ARG A 25 23.93 -0.63 44.08
N HIS A 26 22.72 -0.75 43.53
CA HIS A 26 21.96 -1.99 43.46
C HIS A 26 21.80 -2.53 42.03
N ALA A 27 22.52 -1.96 41.06
CA ALA A 27 22.66 -2.53 39.73
C ALA A 27 23.48 -3.83 39.83
N ALA A 28 22.81 -4.97 39.67
CA ALA A 28 23.43 -6.28 39.71
C ALA A 28 24.45 -6.44 38.56
N LEU A 29 25.63 -6.96 38.89
CA LEU A 29 26.63 -7.37 37.89
C LEU A 29 26.07 -8.54 37.05
N PRO A 30 26.24 -8.52 35.72
CA PRO A 30 25.89 -9.68 34.89
C PRO A 30 26.82 -10.87 35.19
N PRO A 31 26.33 -12.11 35.05
CA PRO A 31 27.15 -13.30 35.30
C PRO A 31 28.27 -13.43 34.24
N PRO A 32 29.41 -14.07 34.59
CA PRO A 32 30.51 -14.28 33.65
C PRO A 32 30.12 -15.27 32.54
N LEU A 33 30.47 -14.91 31.30
CA LEU A 33 30.28 -15.74 30.11
C LEU A 33 31.26 -16.92 30.11
N THR A 34 30.74 -18.13 29.92
CA THR A 34 31.54 -19.32 29.58
C THR A 34 31.96 -19.27 28.11
N PRO A 35 33.24 -19.56 27.77
CA PRO A 35 33.69 -19.59 26.38
C PRO A 35 33.28 -20.89 25.67
N PRO A 36 32.84 -20.84 24.40
CA PRO A 36 32.60 -22.04 23.60
C PRO A 36 33.91 -22.65 23.07
N ALA A 37 33.90 -23.97 22.89
CA ALA A 37 35.01 -24.79 22.42
C ALA A 37 35.46 -24.45 20.99
N ALA A 38 36.76 -24.59 20.74
CA ALA A 38 37.45 -24.26 19.50
C ALA A 38 37.13 -25.23 18.34
N ALA A 39 36.99 -24.67 17.13
CA ALA A 39 37.04 -25.38 15.85
C ALA A 39 38.35 -25.03 15.10
N PRO A 40 38.88 -25.93 14.24
CA PRO A 40 40.25 -25.87 13.71
C PRO A 40 40.44 -24.85 12.55
N PRO A 41 41.69 -24.49 12.20
CA PRO A 41 41.99 -23.33 11.37
C PRO A 41 41.92 -23.63 9.86
N ALA A 42 41.43 -22.65 9.09
CA ALA A 42 41.60 -22.56 7.64
C ALA A 42 42.80 -21.65 7.30
N PRO A 43 43.47 -21.83 6.14
CA PRO A 43 44.81 -21.32 5.89
C PRO A 43 44.87 -19.85 5.47
N ALA A 44 46.05 -19.27 5.68
CA ALA A 44 46.42 -17.90 5.38
C ALA A 44 46.51 -17.59 3.88
N SER A 45 46.15 -16.36 3.49
CA SER A 45 46.70 -15.70 2.31
C SER A 45 46.72 -14.17 2.49
N ALA A 46 47.70 -13.56 1.85
CA ALA A 46 48.32 -12.27 2.11
C ALA A 46 47.52 -11.02 1.68
N ALA A 47 47.97 -9.88 2.20
CA ALA A 47 47.47 -8.54 1.93
C ALA A 47 47.91 -7.97 0.56
N SER A 48 47.07 -7.13 -0.05
CA SER A 48 47.40 -5.82 -0.65
C SER A 48 46.14 -5.08 -1.15
N PRO A 49 46.18 -3.73 -1.29
CA PRO A 49 45.00 -2.89 -1.36
C PRO A 49 44.59 -2.57 -2.80
N ASN A 50 43.29 -2.61 -3.13
CA ASN A 50 42.74 -1.83 -4.23
C ASN A 50 41.23 -1.61 -4.09
N THR A 51 40.87 -0.37 -4.34
CA THR A 51 39.54 0.23 -4.40
C THR A 51 38.76 -0.37 -5.56
N GLN A 52 37.74 -1.17 -5.26
CA GLN A 52 36.57 -1.44 -6.12
C GLN A 52 35.54 -2.16 -5.27
N LEU A 53 34.38 -1.54 -5.06
CA LEU A 53 33.26 -2.12 -4.32
C LEU A 53 32.59 -3.18 -5.20
N SER A 54 32.98 -4.43 -4.99
CA SER A 54 32.23 -5.61 -5.41
C SER A 54 31.62 -6.25 -4.16
N VAL A 55 30.30 -6.40 -4.13
CA VAL A 55 29.58 -7.18 -3.11
C VAL A 55 28.75 -8.24 -3.82
N THR A 56 29.15 -9.49 -3.62
CA THR A 56 28.34 -10.70 -3.80
C THR A 56 27.85 -11.12 -2.43
N LEU A 57 26.53 -11.27 -2.25
CA LEU A 57 25.91 -12.11 -1.21
C LEU A 57 24.58 -12.66 -1.73
N SER A 58 24.47 -13.99 -1.79
CA SER A 58 23.22 -14.77 -1.86
C SER A 58 22.79 -15.08 -0.41
N ASP A 59 21.61 -14.63 0.03
CA ASP A 59 20.32 -15.37 0.24
C ASP A 59 20.31 -16.27 1.50
N PRO A 60 19.21 -16.52 2.27
CA PRO A 60 17.79 -16.15 2.11
C PRO A 60 17.04 -15.68 3.37
N ALA A 61 16.14 -14.69 3.23
CA ALA A 61 14.90 -14.48 4.03
C ALA A 61 14.48 -13.00 4.09
N ALA A 62 13.97 -12.48 2.97
CA ALA A 62 13.03 -11.35 2.97
C ALA A 62 12.45 -11.23 1.55
N GLN A 63 11.68 -12.22 1.11
CA GLN A 63 10.79 -11.99 -0.02
C GLN A 63 9.60 -11.16 0.48
N PRO A 64 9.14 -10.15 -0.28
CA PRO A 64 7.91 -9.45 0.03
C PRO A 64 6.76 -10.47 0.11
N ILE A 65 6.02 -10.45 1.22
CA ILE A 65 4.86 -11.32 1.43
C ILE A 65 3.69 -10.79 0.58
N VAL A 66 3.73 -10.96 -0.74
CA VAL A 66 2.58 -11.06 -1.66
C VAL A 66 3.08 -11.78 -2.92
N ARG A 67 2.22 -12.61 -3.53
CA ARG A 67 2.38 -13.40 -4.77
C ARG A 67 2.93 -14.80 -4.58
N GLN A 68 2.05 -15.70 -4.14
CA GLN A 68 1.64 -16.82 -4.99
C GLN A 68 0.56 -17.63 -4.26
N SER A 69 -0.67 -17.47 -4.71
CA SER A 69 -1.62 -18.58 -4.67
C SER A 69 -2.64 -18.36 -5.77
N GLY A 70 -2.47 -19.15 -6.85
CA GLY A 70 -3.34 -19.16 -8.02
C GLY A 70 -2.62 -18.73 -9.28
N THR A 71 -1.75 -19.58 -9.85
CA THR A 71 -1.56 -19.49 -11.31
C THR A 71 -2.95 -19.60 -11.94
N PRO A 72 -3.33 -18.75 -12.90
CA PRO A 72 -4.65 -18.84 -13.50
C PRO A 72 -4.88 -20.27 -14.00
N LEU A 73 -6.01 -20.85 -13.62
CA LEU A 73 -6.27 -22.27 -13.80
C LEU A 73 -6.52 -22.55 -15.29
N THR A 74 -5.81 -23.53 -15.84
CA THR A 74 -6.06 -24.04 -17.18
C THR A 74 -6.97 -25.25 -17.11
N ILE A 75 -7.95 -25.34 -18.01
CA ILE A 75 -8.81 -26.53 -18.14
C ILE A 75 -8.26 -27.41 -19.26
N PRO A 76 -8.12 -28.73 -19.05
CA PRO A 76 -7.81 -29.66 -20.13
C PRO A 76 -8.97 -29.73 -21.14
N VAL A 77 -8.67 -29.52 -22.42
CA VAL A 77 -9.65 -29.59 -23.51
C VAL A 77 -9.74 -31.03 -24.04
N LYS A 78 -10.94 -31.63 -24.02
CA LYS A 78 -11.23 -32.91 -24.70
C LYS A 78 -12.32 -32.67 -25.73
N VAL A 79 -11.98 -32.69 -27.02
CA VAL A 79 -12.96 -32.56 -28.10
C VAL A 79 -13.11 -33.90 -28.81
N SER A 80 -14.22 -34.58 -28.54
CA SER A 80 -14.54 -35.88 -29.14
C SER A 80 -15.88 -35.80 -29.88
N GLY A 81 -15.93 -36.24 -31.13
CA GLY A 81 -17.19 -36.48 -31.86
C GLY A 81 -17.82 -35.28 -32.60
N SER A 82 -17.18 -34.11 -32.65
CA SER A 82 -17.70 -32.92 -33.36
C SER A 82 -16.94 -32.67 -34.68
N PRO A 83 -17.59 -32.18 -35.75
CA PRO A 83 -16.90 -31.78 -36.99
C PRO A 83 -15.86 -30.66 -36.79
N HIS A 84 -15.96 -29.91 -35.68
CA HIS A 84 -15.02 -28.83 -35.35
C HIS A 84 -13.84 -29.30 -34.47
N ALA A 85 -13.73 -30.59 -34.15
CA ALA A 85 -12.69 -31.11 -33.26
C ALA A 85 -11.26 -30.83 -33.75
N ALA A 86 -11.00 -30.95 -35.05
CA ALA A 86 -9.69 -30.66 -35.61
C ALA A 86 -9.28 -29.20 -35.42
N ALA A 87 -10.20 -28.26 -35.68
CA ALA A 87 -9.96 -26.83 -35.51
C ALA A 87 -9.70 -26.46 -34.04
N LEU A 88 -10.48 -27.01 -33.11
CA LEU A 88 -10.30 -26.76 -31.67
C LEU A 88 -8.99 -27.35 -31.13
N ASN A 89 -8.57 -28.52 -31.63
CA ASN A 89 -7.28 -29.12 -31.27
C ASN A 89 -6.10 -28.31 -31.81
N GLU A 90 -6.21 -27.77 -33.04
CA GLU A 90 -5.20 -26.88 -33.62
C GLU A 90 -5.05 -25.60 -32.78
N ILE A 91 -6.18 -24.97 -32.41
CA ILE A 91 -6.18 -23.79 -31.53
C ILE A 91 -5.51 -24.12 -30.19
N ASN A 92 -5.85 -25.25 -29.57
CA ASN A 92 -5.22 -25.67 -28.33
C ASN A 92 -3.69 -25.80 -28.48
N ALA A 93 -3.22 -26.39 -29.59
CA ALA A 93 -1.79 -26.53 -29.86
C ALA A 93 -1.09 -25.17 -30.00
N LEU A 94 -1.73 -24.19 -30.66
CA LEU A 94 -1.19 -22.83 -30.78
C LEU A 94 -1.07 -22.13 -29.42
N ILE A 95 -2.06 -22.28 -28.54
CA ILE A 95 -2.00 -21.74 -27.17
C ILE A 95 -0.83 -22.36 -26.40
N GLN A 96 -0.64 -23.68 -26.48
CA GLN A 96 0.47 -24.36 -25.80
C GLN A 96 1.85 -23.96 -26.37
N GLN A 97 1.91 -23.55 -27.64
CA GLN A 97 3.12 -23.02 -28.28
C GLN A 97 3.37 -21.54 -27.98
N GLY A 98 2.47 -20.85 -27.26
CA GLY A 98 2.55 -19.40 -27.02
C GLY A 98 2.28 -18.54 -28.26
N LYS A 99 1.64 -19.11 -29.30
CA LYS A 99 1.26 -18.40 -30.53
C LYS A 99 -0.09 -17.71 -30.35
N ASP A 100 -0.13 -16.75 -29.43
CA ASP A 100 -1.35 -16.14 -28.92
C ASP A 100 -2.18 -15.42 -30.00
N ALA A 101 -1.53 -14.74 -30.94
CA ALA A 101 -2.20 -14.02 -32.01
C ALA A 101 -2.88 -14.96 -33.01
N ASP A 102 -2.20 -16.05 -33.38
CA ASP A 102 -2.74 -17.07 -34.29
C ASP A 102 -3.90 -17.83 -33.64
N ALA A 103 -3.75 -18.18 -32.36
CA ALA A 103 -4.81 -18.83 -31.58
C ALA A 103 -6.06 -17.93 -31.49
N GLU A 104 -5.88 -16.63 -31.17
CA GLU A 104 -6.97 -15.67 -31.11
C GLU A 104 -7.68 -15.51 -32.45
N ALA A 105 -6.91 -15.37 -33.53
CA ALA A 105 -7.47 -15.23 -34.88
C ALA A 105 -8.33 -16.45 -35.26
N LYS A 106 -7.86 -17.67 -34.96
CA LYS A 106 -8.62 -18.89 -35.22
C LYS A 106 -9.84 -19.04 -34.32
N LEU A 107 -9.77 -18.64 -33.05
CA LEU A 107 -10.93 -18.61 -32.15
C LEU A 107 -12.03 -17.67 -32.67
N LYS A 108 -11.64 -16.48 -33.15
CA LYS A 108 -12.56 -15.50 -33.75
C LYS A 108 -13.14 -15.95 -35.10
N ALA A 109 -12.40 -16.77 -35.84
CA ALA A 109 -12.81 -17.29 -37.14
C ALA A 109 -13.70 -18.54 -37.06
N LEU A 110 -13.99 -19.06 -35.85
CA LEU A 110 -14.94 -20.16 -35.69
C LEU A 110 -16.33 -19.74 -36.22
N PRO A 111 -16.99 -20.57 -37.04
CA PRO A 111 -18.32 -20.27 -37.55
C PRO A 111 -19.31 -20.01 -36.40
N PRO A 112 -20.14 -18.95 -36.44
CA PRO A 112 -21.08 -18.65 -35.36
C PRO A 112 -22.04 -19.80 -35.04
N ASP A 113 -22.45 -20.57 -36.05
CA ASP A 113 -23.30 -21.75 -35.94
C ASP A 113 -22.60 -22.94 -35.26
N ALA A 114 -21.26 -22.99 -35.25
CA ALA A 114 -20.50 -24.01 -34.52
C ALA A 114 -20.75 -23.92 -33.00
N LEU A 115 -21.04 -22.73 -32.47
CA LEU A 115 -21.35 -22.52 -31.06
C LEU A 115 -22.74 -23.02 -30.64
N ASN A 116 -23.59 -23.40 -31.61
CA ASN A 116 -24.87 -24.06 -31.31
C ASN A 116 -24.65 -25.42 -30.65
N ASP A 117 -23.58 -26.14 -31.03
CA ASP A 117 -23.14 -27.38 -30.36
C ASP A 117 -22.62 -27.05 -28.95
N PRO A 118 -23.27 -27.55 -27.88
CA PRO A 118 -22.85 -27.30 -26.50
C PRO A 118 -21.40 -27.72 -26.22
N ALA A 119 -20.92 -28.81 -26.84
CA ALA A 119 -19.56 -29.32 -26.62
C ALA A 119 -18.51 -28.39 -27.26
N VAL A 120 -18.79 -27.89 -28.46
CA VAL A 120 -17.95 -26.91 -29.16
C VAL A 120 -17.93 -25.59 -28.42
N ARG A 121 -19.09 -25.11 -27.96
CA ARG A 121 -19.21 -23.87 -27.17
C ARG A 121 -18.43 -23.95 -25.85
N ALA A 122 -18.58 -25.05 -25.10
CA ALA A 122 -17.82 -25.26 -23.86
C ALA A 122 -16.30 -25.33 -24.11
N SER A 123 -15.88 -26.04 -25.16
CA SER A 123 -14.47 -26.14 -25.54
C SER A 123 -13.90 -24.80 -26.01
N THR A 124 -14.67 -24.03 -26.78
CA THR A 124 -14.27 -22.70 -27.25
C THR A 124 -14.09 -21.72 -26.09
N SER A 125 -15.05 -21.69 -25.15
CA SER A 125 -14.91 -20.90 -23.91
C SER A 125 -13.66 -21.31 -23.13
N THR A 126 -13.38 -22.62 -23.05
CA THR A 126 -12.17 -23.14 -22.38
C THR A 126 -10.89 -22.67 -23.07
N LEU A 127 -10.83 -22.67 -24.40
CA LEU A 127 -9.66 -22.23 -25.15
C LEU A 127 -9.41 -20.74 -24.99
N TRP A 128 -10.46 -19.91 -24.98
CA TRP A 128 -10.34 -18.50 -24.63
C TRP A 128 -9.80 -18.30 -23.21
N ASN A 129 -10.26 -19.08 -22.23
CA ASN A 129 -9.71 -19.05 -20.88
C ASN A 129 -8.21 -19.39 -20.87
N ASN A 130 -7.83 -20.50 -21.52
CA ASN A 130 -6.43 -20.96 -21.55
C ASN A 130 -5.50 -19.95 -22.26
N LEU A 131 -5.98 -19.30 -23.31
CA LEU A 131 -5.28 -18.18 -23.96
C LEU A 131 -5.05 -17.03 -22.97
N GLY A 132 -6.09 -16.66 -22.18
CA GLY A 132 -5.97 -15.67 -21.12
C GLY A 132 -4.90 -16.05 -20.09
N VAL A 133 -4.86 -17.30 -19.66
CA VAL A 133 -3.82 -17.80 -18.74
C VAL A 133 -2.42 -17.63 -19.33
N MET A 134 -2.21 -17.97 -20.60
CA MET A 134 -0.91 -17.81 -21.26
C MET A 134 -0.49 -16.34 -21.32
N ARG A 135 -1.41 -15.45 -21.65
CA ARG A 135 -1.17 -13.99 -21.64
C ARG A 135 -0.80 -13.46 -20.26
N VAL A 136 -1.46 -13.94 -19.20
CA VAL A 136 -1.09 -13.58 -17.83
C VAL A 136 0.33 -14.03 -17.51
N LYS A 137 0.71 -15.24 -17.89
CA LYS A 137 2.08 -15.73 -17.68
C LYS A 137 3.13 -14.91 -18.42
N ALA A 138 2.82 -14.44 -19.63
CA ALA A 138 3.75 -13.68 -20.46
C ALA A 138 3.82 -12.19 -20.10
N SER A 139 2.71 -11.57 -19.72
CA SER A 139 2.58 -10.11 -19.65
C SER A 139 1.76 -9.59 -18.47
N GLY A 140 1.42 -10.46 -17.50
CA GLY A 140 0.70 -10.09 -16.28
C GLY A 140 -0.83 -10.07 -16.40
N ALA A 141 -1.51 -9.88 -15.26
CA ALA A 141 -2.96 -10.07 -15.12
C ALA A 141 -3.81 -9.31 -16.16
N ALA A 142 -3.45 -8.07 -16.50
CA ALA A 142 -4.19 -7.23 -17.44
C ALA A 142 -4.29 -7.84 -18.85
N ALA A 143 -3.24 -8.54 -19.29
CA ALA A 143 -3.19 -9.14 -20.63
C ALA A 143 -4.19 -10.31 -20.79
N GLY A 144 -4.56 -10.98 -19.71
CA GLY A 144 -5.52 -12.10 -19.72
C GLY A 144 -6.98 -11.68 -19.76
N VAL A 145 -7.31 -10.50 -19.22
CA VAL A 145 -8.69 -10.00 -19.04
C VAL A 145 -9.54 -10.08 -20.31
N PRO A 146 -9.08 -9.65 -21.51
CA PRO A 146 -9.89 -9.72 -22.72
C PRO A 146 -10.28 -11.16 -23.11
N ALA A 147 -9.38 -12.12 -22.88
CA ALA A 147 -9.61 -13.51 -23.21
C ALA A 147 -10.56 -14.18 -22.21
N TYR A 148 -10.46 -13.88 -20.91
CA TYR A 148 -11.44 -14.34 -19.92
C TYR A 148 -12.84 -13.77 -20.19
N LYS A 149 -12.95 -12.48 -20.54
CA LYS A 149 -14.22 -11.88 -20.99
C LYS A 149 -14.80 -12.59 -22.21
N SER A 150 -13.96 -12.94 -23.19
CA SER A 150 -14.39 -13.69 -24.37
C SER A 150 -14.87 -15.10 -24.02
N ALA A 151 -14.19 -15.77 -23.08
CA ALA A 151 -14.61 -17.08 -22.57
C ALA A 151 -16.01 -17.02 -21.93
N LEU A 152 -16.28 -15.99 -21.13
CA LEU A 152 -17.56 -15.79 -20.45
C LEU A 152 -18.67 -15.31 -21.39
N ALA A 153 -18.34 -14.55 -22.43
CA ALA A 153 -19.32 -14.19 -23.47
C ALA A 153 -19.84 -15.43 -24.24
N ILE A 154 -19.00 -16.46 -24.36
CA ILE A 154 -19.36 -17.72 -25.04
C ILE A 154 -20.08 -18.69 -24.09
N ASN A 155 -19.60 -18.79 -22.85
CA ASN A 155 -20.22 -19.60 -21.81
C ASN A 155 -20.16 -18.86 -20.46
N PRO A 156 -21.23 -18.17 -20.06
CA PRO A 156 -21.29 -17.45 -18.78
C PRO A 156 -21.09 -18.36 -17.56
N TYR A 157 -21.38 -19.66 -17.68
CA TYR A 157 -21.27 -20.63 -16.59
C TYR A 157 -19.89 -21.28 -16.45
N ASN A 158 -18.87 -20.77 -17.17
CA ASN A 158 -17.50 -21.26 -17.03
C ASN A 158 -16.89 -20.76 -15.71
N ALA A 159 -17.05 -21.56 -14.64
CA ALA A 159 -16.60 -21.23 -13.30
C ALA A 159 -15.09 -20.90 -13.21
N ILE A 160 -14.26 -21.52 -14.06
CA ILE A 160 -12.81 -21.28 -14.07
C ILE A 160 -12.47 -19.97 -14.78
N ALA A 161 -13.16 -19.65 -15.88
CA ALA A 161 -13.02 -18.33 -16.52
C ALA A 161 -13.51 -17.20 -15.59
N HIS A 162 -14.59 -17.43 -14.84
CA HIS A 162 -15.04 -16.51 -13.79
C HIS A 162 -13.97 -16.34 -12.71
N HIS A 163 -13.43 -17.44 -12.16
CA HIS A 163 -12.35 -17.40 -11.18
C HIS A 163 -11.15 -16.60 -11.70
N ASN A 164 -10.67 -16.89 -12.92
CA ASN A 164 -9.51 -16.23 -13.49
C ASN A 164 -9.77 -14.74 -13.77
N LEU A 165 -10.99 -14.35 -14.15
CA LEU A 165 -11.37 -12.95 -14.30
C LEU A 165 -11.42 -12.23 -12.95
N VAL A 166 -12.06 -12.83 -11.94
CA VAL A 166 -12.11 -12.32 -10.57
C VAL A 166 -10.70 -12.16 -10.00
N TYR A 167 -9.85 -13.17 -10.15
CA TYR A 167 -8.46 -13.12 -9.71
C TYR A 167 -7.70 -11.99 -10.41
N ALA A 168 -7.81 -11.89 -11.74
CA ALA A 168 -7.14 -10.83 -12.50
C ALA A 168 -7.60 -9.44 -12.03
N TYR A 169 -8.90 -9.23 -11.87
CA TYR A 169 -9.40 -7.96 -11.37
C TYR A 169 -9.04 -7.69 -9.92
N TRP A 170 -9.01 -8.70 -9.05
CA TRP A 170 -8.59 -8.55 -7.66
C TRP A 170 -7.10 -8.22 -7.52
N GLU A 171 -6.23 -8.85 -8.33
CA GLU A 171 -4.81 -8.50 -8.40
C GLU A 171 -4.59 -7.11 -8.96
N LEU A 172 -5.36 -6.72 -9.98
CA LEU A 172 -5.29 -5.41 -10.60
C LEU A 172 -5.97 -4.32 -9.77
N LYS A 173 -6.69 -4.67 -8.70
CA LYS A 173 -7.61 -3.79 -7.96
C LYS A 173 -8.54 -3.01 -8.90
N ASP A 174 -9.07 -3.73 -9.87
CA ASP A 174 -9.93 -3.19 -10.92
C ASP A 174 -11.35 -2.90 -10.38
N PRO A 175 -11.92 -1.69 -10.47
CA PRO A 175 -13.34 -1.39 -10.23
C PRO A 175 -14.34 -2.22 -11.02
N ALA A 176 -13.93 -2.95 -12.07
CA ALA A 176 -14.77 -3.98 -12.68
C ALA A 176 -14.95 -5.21 -11.78
N LEU A 177 -14.19 -5.33 -10.69
CA LEU A 177 -14.46 -6.26 -9.59
C LEU A 177 -15.63 -5.76 -8.76
N THR A 178 -16.83 -5.94 -9.30
CA THR A 178 -18.04 -5.50 -8.61
C THR A 178 -18.56 -6.59 -7.66
N PRO A 179 -19.35 -6.22 -6.63
CA PRO A 179 -20.02 -7.21 -5.79
C PRO A 179 -20.83 -8.22 -6.59
N GLU A 180 -21.48 -7.80 -7.68
CA GLU A 180 -22.29 -8.66 -8.53
C GLU A 180 -21.43 -9.74 -9.22
N LEU A 181 -20.26 -9.37 -9.76
CA LEU A 181 -19.31 -10.33 -10.36
C LEU A 181 -18.80 -11.35 -9.32
N LEU A 182 -18.58 -10.90 -8.09
CA LEU A 182 -18.12 -11.75 -6.99
C LEU A 182 -19.22 -12.72 -6.53
N GLU A 183 -20.47 -12.24 -6.44
CA GLU A 183 -21.64 -13.05 -6.14
C GLU A 183 -21.91 -14.10 -7.23
N GLU A 184 -21.79 -13.74 -8.51
CA GLU A 184 -21.84 -14.70 -9.62
C GLU A 184 -20.74 -15.76 -9.50
N SER A 185 -19.50 -15.36 -9.15
CA SER A 185 -18.41 -16.31 -8.94
C SER A 185 -18.68 -17.26 -7.77
N ILE A 186 -19.37 -16.81 -6.71
CA ILE A 186 -19.77 -17.65 -5.57
C ILE A 186 -20.86 -18.63 -6.01
N GLN A 187 -21.84 -18.19 -6.81
CA GLN A 187 -22.90 -19.08 -7.32
C GLN A 187 -22.35 -20.20 -8.20
N LEU A 188 -21.35 -19.89 -9.03
CA LEU A 188 -20.72 -20.87 -9.93
C LEU A 188 -19.78 -21.84 -9.23
N ASN A 189 -19.11 -21.39 -8.16
CA ASN A 189 -18.22 -22.22 -7.35
C ASN A 189 -18.29 -21.80 -5.88
N PRO A 190 -19.24 -22.35 -5.10
CA PRO A 190 -19.43 -22.01 -3.70
C PRO A 190 -18.21 -22.29 -2.83
N ASP A 191 -17.40 -23.29 -3.21
CA ASP A 191 -16.21 -23.69 -2.46
C ASP A 191 -14.96 -22.84 -2.78
N ASN A 192 -15.11 -21.75 -3.56
CA ASN A 192 -14.00 -20.86 -3.87
C ASN A 192 -13.85 -19.76 -2.81
N PRO A 193 -12.74 -19.71 -2.05
CA PRO A 193 -12.54 -18.67 -1.02
C PRO A 193 -12.21 -17.29 -1.60
N LEU A 194 -11.74 -17.20 -2.84
CA LEU A 194 -11.29 -15.94 -3.47
C LEU A 194 -12.38 -14.86 -3.53
N PRO A 195 -13.60 -15.12 -4.07
CA PRO A 195 -14.62 -14.09 -4.16
C PRO A 195 -15.09 -13.59 -2.79
N HIS A 196 -15.08 -14.46 -1.77
CA HIS A 196 -15.35 -14.06 -0.39
C HIS A 196 -14.24 -13.15 0.17
N LEU A 197 -12.97 -13.47 -0.05
CA LEU A 197 -11.85 -12.58 0.33
C LEU A 197 -11.96 -11.20 -0.35
N ALA A 198 -12.24 -11.19 -1.65
CA ALA A 198 -12.40 -9.95 -2.40
C ALA A 198 -13.59 -9.12 -1.91
N LEU A 199 -14.74 -9.74 -1.63
CA LEU A 199 -15.90 -9.07 -1.04
C LEU A 199 -15.57 -8.50 0.34
N ALA A 200 -14.86 -9.25 1.18
CA ALA A 200 -14.45 -8.76 2.49
C ALA A 200 -13.60 -7.49 2.38
N GLU A 201 -12.59 -7.46 1.50
CA GLU A 201 -11.79 -6.25 1.26
C GLU A 201 -12.64 -5.07 0.76
N LEU A 202 -13.57 -5.30 -0.17
CA LEU A 202 -14.49 -4.26 -0.65
C LEU A 202 -15.39 -3.70 0.46
N LEU A 203 -15.80 -4.55 1.39
CA LEU A 203 -16.63 -4.17 2.55
C LEU A 203 -15.80 -3.42 3.60
N LEU A 204 -14.54 -3.79 3.81
CA LEU A 204 -13.62 -3.04 4.67
C LEU A 204 -13.39 -1.62 4.18
N ASN A 205 -13.23 -1.42 2.86
CA ASN A 205 -13.14 -0.09 2.27
C ASN A 205 -14.44 0.73 2.42
N LYS A 206 -15.57 0.06 2.73
CA LYS A 206 -16.85 0.70 3.06
C LYS A 206 -17.09 0.79 4.57
N ASP A 207 -16.10 0.41 5.39
CA ASP A 207 -16.19 0.31 6.85
C ASP A 207 -17.33 -0.62 7.34
N ASP A 208 -17.81 -1.52 6.47
CA ASP A 208 -18.76 -2.58 6.83
C ASP A 208 -18.00 -3.78 7.41
N LEU A 209 -17.57 -3.64 8.66
CA LEU A 209 -16.83 -4.67 9.39
C LEU A 209 -17.66 -5.96 9.55
N SER A 210 -18.99 -5.83 9.69
CA SER A 210 -19.88 -6.98 9.89
C SER A 210 -20.02 -7.79 8.61
N GLY A 211 -20.27 -7.12 7.47
CA GLY A 211 -20.28 -7.75 6.16
C GLY A 211 -18.93 -8.38 5.84
N ALA A 212 -17.83 -7.64 6.06
CA ALA A 212 -16.49 -8.15 5.86
C ALA A 212 -16.24 -9.42 6.67
N ARG A 213 -16.58 -9.43 7.97
CA ARG A 213 -16.46 -10.61 8.83
C ARG A 213 -17.25 -11.81 8.29
N THR A 214 -18.49 -11.60 7.84
CA THR A 214 -19.30 -12.67 7.25
C THR A 214 -18.57 -13.33 6.08
N HIS A 215 -18.04 -12.54 5.15
CA HIS A 215 -17.30 -13.10 4.01
C HIS A 215 -15.95 -13.71 4.41
N LEU A 216 -15.24 -13.17 5.41
CA LEU A 216 -14.00 -13.78 5.90
C LEU A 216 -14.24 -15.16 6.55
N VAL A 217 -15.36 -15.35 7.24
CA VAL A 217 -15.76 -16.67 7.77
C VAL A 217 -16.01 -17.64 6.62
N GLN A 218 -16.78 -17.24 5.61
CA GLN A 218 -17.00 -18.08 4.43
C GLN A 218 -15.67 -18.42 3.72
N ALA A 219 -14.79 -17.45 3.50
CA ALA A 219 -13.48 -17.69 2.92
C ALA A 219 -12.64 -18.69 3.73
N LYS A 220 -12.75 -18.66 5.07
CA LYS A 220 -12.05 -19.57 5.97
C LYS A 220 -12.59 -21.00 5.89
N ASP A 221 -13.90 -21.16 5.77
CA ASP A 221 -14.53 -22.48 5.70
C ASP A 221 -14.16 -23.22 4.41
N HIS A 222 -13.79 -22.49 3.35
CA HIS A 222 -13.45 -23.04 2.03
C HIS A 222 -11.95 -23.06 1.70
N ILE A 223 -11.06 -22.67 2.63
CA ILE A 223 -9.62 -22.65 2.36
C ILE A 223 -8.96 -24.00 2.64
N ALA A 224 -9.03 -24.92 1.67
CA ALA A 224 -8.44 -26.26 1.84
C ALA A 224 -6.92 -26.28 1.62
N GLU A 225 -6.36 -25.60 0.60
CA GLU A 225 -4.94 -25.73 0.23
C GLU A 225 -4.34 -24.48 -0.45
N ALA A 226 -4.16 -23.38 0.30
CA ALA A 226 -3.43 -22.20 -0.18
C ALA A 226 -2.73 -21.45 0.98
N PRO A 227 -1.49 -21.82 1.36
CA PRO A 227 -0.83 -21.30 2.56
C PRO A 227 -0.70 -19.77 2.58
N ASN A 228 -0.44 -19.15 1.43
CA ASN A 228 -0.29 -17.70 1.31
C ASN A 228 -1.63 -16.96 1.48
N LEU A 229 -2.71 -17.47 0.86
CA LEU A 229 -4.07 -16.97 1.09
C LEU A 229 -4.50 -17.18 2.55
N GLN A 230 -4.08 -18.27 3.18
CA GLN A 230 -4.43 -18.59 4.57
C GLN A 230 -3.77 -17.63 5.56
N ALA A 231 -2.49 -17.30 5.36
CA ALA A 231 -1.79 -16.31 6.18
C ALA A 231 -2.40 -14.91 6.02
N TYR A 232 -2.76 -14.53 4.80
CA TYR A 232 -3.43 -13.25 4.53
C TYR A 232 -4.81 -13.17 5.19
N LEU A 233 -5.65 -14.19 4.97
CA LEU A 233 -6.97 -14.33 5.58
C LEU A 233 -6.90 -14.28 7.11
N GLY A 234 -5.96 -15.02 7.71
CA GLY A 234 -5.80 -15.05 9.16
C GLY A 234 -5.49 -13.69 9.76
N ARG A 235 -4.59 -12.91 9.14
CA ARG A 235 -4.30 -11.53 9.57
C ARG A 235 -5.53 -10.64 9.43
N LEU A 236 -6.26 -10.75 8.32
CA LEU A 236 -7.43 -9.93 8.05
C LEU A 236 -8.57 -10.22 9.04
N ILE A 237 -8.85 -11.49 9.34
CA ILE A 237 -9.84 -11.88 10.36
C ILE A 237 -9.51 -11.26 11.71
N VAL A 238 -8.27 -11.42 12.19
CA VAL A 238 -7.85 -10.88 13.49
C VAL A 238 -8.04 -9.37 13.52
N GLN A 239 -7.61 -8.68 12.46
CA GLN A 239 -7.74 -7.23 12.35
C GLN A 239 -9.22 -6.79 12.38
N VAL A 240 -10.09 -7.44 11.61
CA VAL A 240 -11.53 -7.11 11.56
C VAL A 240 -12.22 -7.38 12.89
N GLU A 241 -11.97 -8.53 13.51
CA GLU A 241 -12.60 -8.89 14.79
C GLU A 241 -12.17 -7.97 15.93
N GLN A 242 -10.89 -7.65 16.03
CA GLN A 242 -10.37 -6.71 17.02
C GLN A 242 -11.00 -5.33 16.82
N THR A 243 -11.07 -4.89 15.57
CA THR A 243 -11.65 -3.59 15.21
C THR A 243 -13.14 -3.54 15.52
N GLN A 244 -13.93 -4.51 15.05
CA GLN A 244 -15.37 -4.55 15.29
C GLN A 244 -15.69 -4.57 16.79
N LYS A 245 -14.92 -5.33 17.57
CA LYS A 245 -15.07 -5.38 19.03
C LYS A 245 -14.72 -4.05 19.70
N ALA A 246 -13.65 -3.39 19.24
CA ALA A 246 -13.26 -2.08 19.75
C ALA A 246 -14.35 -1.03 19.45
N GLU A 247 -14.89 -1.06 18.24
CA GLU A 247 -15.76 -0.01 17.69
C GLU A 247 -17.23 -0.13 18.04
N GLN A 248 -17.70 -1.29 18.53
CA GLN A 248 -19.10 -1.50 18.91
C GLN A 248 -19.63 -0.43 19.89
N LYS A 249 -18.74 0.16 20.67
CA LYS A 249 -19.02 1.17 21.70
C LYS A 249 -18.75 2.60 21.22
N PHE A 250 -18.35 2.80 19.97
CA PHE A 250 -18.01 4.13 19.46
C PHE A 250 -19.28 4.91 19.15
N LEU A 251 -19.24 6.20 19.46
CA LEU A 251 -20.24 7.15 18.97
C LEU A 251 -19.85 7.59 17.57
N ALA A 252 -20.80 7.78 16.67
CA ALA A 252 -20.54 8.24 15.31
C ALA A 252 -21.26 9.56 15.02
N ARG A 253 -20.63 10.42 14.23
CA ARG A 253 -21.18 11.68 13.74
C ARG A 253 -20.74 11.94 12.31
N GLU A 254 -21.62 12.56 11.55
CA GLU A 254 -21.40 12.86 10.15
C GLU A 254 -21.26 14.36 9.91
N SER A 255 -20.54 14.66 8.83
CA SER A 255 -20.39 15.98 8.22
C SER A 255 -20.65 15.86 6.71
N SER A 256 -20.34 16.89 5.93
CA SER A 256 -20.57 16.82 4.48
C SER A 256 -19.65 15.81 3.80
N HIS A 257 -18.40 15.70 4.26
CA HIS A 257 -17.37 14.89 3.59
C HIS A 257 -16.67 13.89 4.51
N PHE A 258 -17.00 13.86 5.81
CA PHE A 258 -16.38 12.97 6.78
C PHE A 258 -17.42 12.27 7.66
N LEU A 259 -17.18 10.98 7.91
CA LEU A 259 -17.83 10.21 8.97
C LEU A 259 -16.81 10.04 10.09
N VAL A 260 -17.18 10.39 11.32
CA VAL A 260 -16.24 10.39 12.44
C VAL A 260 -16.77 9.60 13.61
N LYS A 261 -15.94 8.67 14.08
CA LYS A 261 -16.21 7.81 15.23
C LYS A 261 -15.37 8.23 16.44
N PHE A 262 -15.90 8.10 17.64
CA PHE A 262 -15.22 8.40 18.90
C PHE A 262 -14.92 7.13 19.68
N ASP A 263 -13.65 6.83 19.89
CA ASP A 263 -13.20 5.82 20.85
C ASP A 263 -13.09 6.43 22.25
N GLY A 264 -14.24 6.42 22.93
CA GLY A 264 -14.41 7.00 24.26
C GLY A 264 -15.50 8.06 24.27
N ASP A 265 -15.46 8.94 25.26
CA ASP A 265 -16.50 9.94 25.44
C ASP A 265 -16.40 11.00 24.34
N ALA A 266 -17.54 11.39 23.77
CA ALA A 266 -17.58 12.41 22.75
C ALA A 266 -17.14 13.76 23.34
N ASP A 267 -16.08 14.33 22.77
CA ASP A 267 -15.64 15.69 23.07
C ASP A 267 -16.07 16.61 21.91
N GLN A 268 -17.11 17.41 22.16
CA GLN A 268 -17.67 18.33 21.17
C GLN A 268 -16.65 19.39 20.70
N ALA A 269 -15.75 19.83 21.58
CA ALA A 269 -14.80 20.87 21.24
C ALA A 269 -13.71 20.32 20.31
N VAL A 270 -13.17 19.14 20.65
CA VAL A 270 -12.24 18.39 19.79
C VAL A 270 -12.91 18.06 18.46
N TRP A 271 -14.14 17.55 18.48
CA TRP A 271 -14.92 17.24 17.28
C TRP A 271 -15.01 18.43 16.34
N ASN A 272 -15.51 19.57 16.82
CA ASN A 272 -15.66 20.77 16.02
C ASN A 272 -14.31 21.23 15.46
N ARG A 273 -13.23 21.14 16.25
CA ARG A 273 -11.89 21.56 15.84
C ARG A 273 -11.29 20.66 14.76
N VAL A 274 -11.36 19.34 14.93
CA VAL A 274 -10.87 18.36 13.96
C VAL A 274 -11.66 18.49 12.66
N LEU A 275 -12.99 18.63 12.75
CA LEU A 275 -13.84 18.74 11.58
C LEU A 275 -13.60 20.05 10.80
N GLU A 276 -13.46 21.19 11.49
CA GLU A 276 -13.11 22.47 10.85
C GLU A 276 -11.84 22.32 9.99
N ILE A 277 -10.79 21.71 10.55
CA ILE A 277 -9.53 21.47 9.85
C ILE A 277 -9.73 20.57 8.62
N LEU A 278 -10.45 19.47 8.79
CA LEU A 278 -10.62 18.46 7.73
C LEU A 278 -11.51 18.96 6.59
N GLU A 279 -12.56 19.73 6.89
CA GLU A 279 -13.41 20.35 5.86
C GLU A 279 -12.66 21.44 5.09
N ASP A 280 -11.75 22.18 5.74
CA ASP A 280 -10.83 23.10 5.05
C ASP A 280 -9.82 22.33 4.19
N ALA A 281 -9.25 21.25 4.72
CA ALA A 281 -8.33 20.38 3.98
C ALA A 281 -9.01 19.75 2.75
N TYR A 282 -10.27 19.30 2.87
CA TYR A 282 -11.07 18.77 1.76
C TYR A 282 -11.11 19.74 0.59
N ARG A 283 -11.45 21.02 0.85
CA ARG A 283 -11.55 22.03 -0.21
C ARG A 283 -10.18 22.36 -0.81
N GLU A 284 -9.19 22.63 0.03
CA GLU A 284 -7.89 23.13 -0.42
C GLU A 284 -7.02 22.04 -1.06
N VAL A 285 -6.83 20.91 -0.36
CA VAL A 285 -6.03 19.79 -0.85
C VAL A 285 -6.72 19.14 -2.04
N GLY A 286 -8.05 18.98 -1.98
CA GLY A 286 -8.85 18.46 -3.09
C GLY A 286 -8.72 19.30 -4.36
N GLN A 287 -8.72 20.64 -4.23
CA GLN A 287 -8.47 21.54 -5.36
C GLN A 287 -7.04 21.41 -5.91
N GLN A 288 -6.02 21.32 -5.04
CA GLN A 288 -4.63 21.21 -5.47
C GLN A 288 -4.35 19.89 -6.20
N LEU A 289 -4.90 18.77 -5.70
CA LEU A 289 -4.79 17.45 -6.31
C LEU A 289 -5.81 17.19 -7.42
N GLY A 290 -6.84 18.04 -7.57
CA GLY A 290 -7.90 17.87 -8.57
C GLY A 290 -8.67 16.57 -8.38
N HIS A 291 -8.88 16.16 -7.13
CA HIS A 291 -9.54 14.91 -6.77
C HIS A 291 -10.39 15.13 -5.51
N PHE A 292 -11.61 14.60 -5.52
CA PHE A 292 -12.55 14.67 -4.39
C PHE A 292 -13.18 13.29 -4.20
N PRO A 293 -13.16 12.72 -2.98
CA PRO A 293 -13.75 11.41 -2.72
C PRO A 293 -15.26 11.46 -2.94
N ALA A 294 -15.81 10.42 -3.57
CA ALA A 294 -17.25 10.28 -3.77
C ALA A 294 -17.99 9.85 -2.49
N LYS A 295 -17.26 9.29 -1.52
CA LYS A 295 -17.79 8.82 -0.24
C LYS A 295 -17.13 9.58 0.91
N PRO A 296 -17.81 9.74 2.06
CA PRO A 296 -17.21 10.36 3.22
C PRO A 296 -15.94 9.62 3.66
N THR A 297 -14.88 10.36 3.97
CA THR A 297 -13.66 9.78 4.55
C THR A 297 -13.90 9.46 6.02
N LEU A 298 -13.54 8.25 6.44
CA LEU A 298 -13.70 7.81 7.83
C LEU A 298 -12.57 8.32 8.71
N VAL A 299 -12.92 8.89 9.86
CA VAL A 299 -11.99 9.34 10.90
C VAL A 299 -12.35 8.70 12.23
N VAL A 300 -11.37 8.22 12.98
CA VAL A 300 -11.55 7.64 14.32
C VAL A 300 -10.79 8.48 15.32
N LEU A 301 -11.50 9.10 16.27
CA LEU A 301 -10.93 9.93 17.33
C LEU A 301 -10.70 9.08 18.58
N HIS A 302 -9.44 8.83 18.93
CA HIS A 302 -9.04 8.08 20.12
C HIS A 302 -8.91 9.00 21.34
N THR A 303 -9.97 9.10 22.14
CA THR A 303 -10.06 10.18 23.15
C THR A 303 -9.27 9.93 24.42
N ARG A 304 -8.89 8.67 24.65
CA ARG A 304 -8.05 8.24 25.78
C ARG A 304 -6.58 8.10 25.43
N GLU A 305 -6.23 8.22 24.14
CA GLU A 305 -4.86 8.11 23.68
C GLU A 305 -4.24 9.50 23.62
N THR A 306 -3.04 9.60 24.20
CA THR A 306 -2.23 10.79 24.07
C THR A 306 -1.69 10.87 22.65
N PHE A 307 -1.74 12.07 22.08
CA PHE A 307 -0.96 12.38 20.88
C PHE A 307 0.53 12.28 21.25
N GLN A 308 1.11 11.08 21.14
CA GLN A 308 2.54 10.81 21.28
C GLN A 308 3.01 10.28 19.93
N GLY A 309 4.02 10.93 19.32
CA GLY A 309 4.66 10.38 18.13
C GLY A 309 5.46 9.14 18.52
N ALA A 310 5.06 7.97 18.03
CA ALA A 310 5.77 6.72 18.21
C ALA A 310 6.89 6.53 17.16
N ALA A 311 7.85 5.70 17.56
CA ALA A 311 8.86 5.06 16.70
C ALA A 311 9.83 5.97 15.91
N GLY A 312 10.55 6.86 16.60
CA GLY A 312 11.88 7.32 16.15
C GLY A 312 11.96 8.17 14.87
N GLY A 313 10.84 8.40 14.18
CA GLY A 313 10.64 9.46 13.21
C GLY A 313 10.19 10.76 13.88
N PRO A 314 10.08 11.88 13.15
CA PRO A 314 9.49 13.10 13.67
C PRO A 314 8.09 12.84 14.26
N ALA A 315 7.69 13.55 15.32
CA ALA A 315 6.43 13.28 16.03
C ALA A 315 5.13 13.40 15.19
N TRP A 316 5.23 13.84 13.93
CA TRP A 316 4.14 13.93 12.96
C TRP A 316 4.06 12.73 12.01
N SER A 317 5.08 11.86 11.94
CA SER A 317 5.20 10.76 10.96
C SER A 317 4.55 9.45 11.42
N ASP A 318 3.60 9.52 12.34
CA ASP A 318 3.18 8.36 13.15
C ASP A 318 2.08 7.51 12.51
N GLY A 319 1.96 7.55 11.17
CA GLY A 319 1.13 6.63 10.40
C GLY A 319 -0.31 6.57 10.89
N LEU A 320 -0.91 7.75 11.12
CA LEU A 320 -2.28 7.84 11.63
C LEU A 320 -3.30 7.39 10.58
N TYR A 321 -2.95 7.42 9.31
CA TYR A 321 -3.70 6.78 8.25
C TYR A 321 -3.51 5.25 8.22
N ASP A 322 -4.60 4.50 8.32
CA ASP A 322 -4.63 3.05 8.16
C ASP A 322 -4.88 2.71 6.68
N PRO A 323 -3.85 2.30 5.91
CA PRO A 323 -3.99 2.06 4.47
C PRO A 323 -4.78 0.78 4.15
N VAL A 324 -4.98 -0.10 5.15
CA VAL A 324 -5.75 -1.34 5.01
C VAL A 324 -7.24 -1.04 5.12
N MET A 325 -7.64 -0.20 6.06
CA MET A 325 -9.04 0.17 6.28
C MET A 325 -9.45 1.50 5.62
N GLY A 326 -8.50 2.28 5.09
CA GLY A 326 -8.76 3.53 4.39
C GLY A 326 -9.25 4.66 5.30
N ARG A 327 -8.73 4.78 6.52
CA ARG A 327 -9.25 5.69 7.55
C ARG A 327 -8.16 6.39 8.34
N ILE A 328 -8.48 7.58 8.86
CA ILE A 328 -7.56 8.40 9.66
C ILE A 328 -7.83 8.14 11.15
N LYS A 329 -6.82 7.78 11.93
CA LYS A 329 -6.92 7.57 13.39
C LYS A 329 -6.24 8.72 14.12
N VAL A 330 -6.94 9.42 14.99
CA VAL A 330 -6.45 10.65 15.61
C VAL A 330 -6.52 10.50 17.12
N PRO A 331 -5.39 10.35 17.83
CA PRO A 331 -5.36 10.54 19.28
C PRO A 331 -5.87 11.95 19.61
N THR A 332 -6.72 12.13 20.62
CA THR A 332 -7.28 13.48 20.89
C THR A 332 -6.91 14.09 22.22
N GLN A 333 -6.25 13.34 23.10
CA GLN A 333 -5.79 13.92 24.36
C GLN A 333 -4.66 14.92 24.09
N GLY A 334 -4.90 16.18 24.42
CA GLY A 334 -4.00 17.29 24.15
C GLY A 334 -4.17 17.95 22.77
N ALA A 335 -5.09 17.48 21.93
CA ALA A 335 -5.28 17.99 20.55
C ALA A 335 -5.68 19.48 20.49
N LEU A 336 -6.27 20.03 21.55
CA LEU A 336 -6.62 21.46 21.62
C LEU A 336 -5.46 22.37 22.05
N THR A 337 -4.29 21.82 22.39
CA THR A 337 -3.18 22.60 22.94
C THR A 337 -2.38 23.35 21.88
N ASP A 338 -2.22 22.78 20.68
CA ASP A 338 -1.53 23.40 19.55
C ASP A 338 -2.38 23.27 18.27
N LYS A 339 -3.07 24.37 17.94
CA LYS A 339 -3.93 24.47 16.76
C LYS A 339 -3.17 24.27 15.46
N ALA A 340 -1.97 24.83 15.34
CA ALA A 340 -1.20 24.83 14.09
C ALA A 340 -0.63 23.45 13.82
N TRP A 341 -0.09 22.81 14.85
CA TRP A 341 0.41 21.45 14.75
C TRP A 341 -0.71 20.43 14.43
N LEU A 342 -1.87 20.50 15.10
CA LEU A 342 -3.00 19.61 14.79
C LEU A 342 -3.46 19.80 13.33
N THR A 343 -3.49 21.05 12.85
CA THR A 343 -3.87 21.37 11.47
C THR A 343 -2.95 20.67 10.48
N ARG A 344 -1.64 20.73 10.72
CA ARG A 344 -0.63 20.10 9.89
C ARG A 344 -0.81 18.58 9.82
N VAL A 345 -0.91 17.93 10.98
CA VAL A 345 -1.05 16.46 11.05
C VAL A 345 -2.31 16.00 10.33
N LEU A 346 -3.47 16.60 10.60
CA LEU A 346 -4.71 16.19 9.95
C LEU A 346 -4.71 16.41 8.44
N ARG A 347 -4.08 17.49 7.96
CA ARG A 347 -3.92 17.73 6.53
C ARG A 347 -3.00 16.69 5.88
N HIS A 348 -1.88 16.36 6.54
CA HIS A 348 -0.93 15.34 6.10
C HIS A 348 -1.64 14.00 5.90
N GLU A 349 -2.36 13.53 6.92
CA GLU A 349 -3.10 12.26 6.86
C GLU A 349 -4.24 12.29 5.83
N TYR A 350 -4.90 13.45 5.67
CA TYR A 350 -5.90 13.62 4.64
C TYR A 350 -5.32 13.52 3.23
N VAL A 351 -4.09 13.99 2.99
CA VAL A 351 -3.40 13.81 1.71
C VAL A 351 -3.20 12.33 1.42
N HIS A 352 -2.75 11.52 2.37
CA HIS A 352 -2.63 10.07 2.17
C HIS A 352 -3.97 9.42 1.83
N ALA A 353 -5.04 9.77 2.57
CA ALA A 353 -6.38 9.27 2.30
C ALA A 353 -6.83 9.62 0.87
N LEU A 354 -6.59 10.86 0.44
CA LEU A 354 -7.00 11.34 -0.87
C LEU A 354 -6.19 10.73 -2.02
N LEU A 355 -4.88 10.57 -1.82
CA LEU A 355 -3.99 9.89 -2.77
C LEU A 355 -4.39 8.42 -2.91
N ARG A 356 -4.69 7.74 -1.80
CA ARG A 356 -5.15 6.34 -1.81
C ARG A 356 -6.49 6.19 -2.53
N ASP A 357 -7.45 7.05 -2.23
CA ASP A 357 -8.76 7.07 -2.91
C ASP A 357 -8.59 7.29 -4.42
N ARG A 358 -7.73 8.24 -4.82
CA ARG A 358 -7.41 8.49 -6.23
C ARG A 358 -6.81 7.28 -6.93
N MET A 359 -5.90 6.55 -6.27
CA MET A 359 -5.27 5.37 -6.88
C MET A 359 -6.26 4.21 -7.04
N GLY A 360 -7.37 4.18 -6.29
CA GLY A 360 -8.36 3.10 -6.34
C GLY A 360 -7.76 1.71 -6.10
N GLY A 361 -6.60 1.63 -5.45
CA GLY A 361 -5.82 0.40 -5.29
C GLY A 361 -4.99 -0.05 -6.49
N ARG A 362 -5.11 0.59 -7.67
CA ARG A 362 -4.45 0.21 -8.93
C ARG A 362 -3.04 0.79 -9.09
N GLY A 363 -2.84 2.01 -8.59
CA GLY A 363 -1.60 2.77 -8.75
C GLY A 363 -0.69 2.67 -7.54
N ALA A 364 0.63 2.65 -7.80
CA ALA A 364 1.65 2.77 -6.77
C ALA A 364 2.31 4.14 -6.89
N ILE A 365 2.09 4.99 -5.89
CA ILE A 365 2.84 6.24 -5.73
C ILE A 365 4.13 5.88 -5.01
N PRO A 366 5.32 6.25 -5.54
CA PRO A 366 6.56 6.10 -4.81
C PRO A 366 6.46 6.67 -3.41
N GLN A 367 6.95 5.96 -2.39
CA GLN A 367 6.82 6.39 -1.01
C GLN A 367 7.37 7.80 -0.78
N TRP A 368 8.53 8.16 -1.38
CA TRP A 368 9.07 9.52 -1.29
C TRP A 368 8.12 10.61 -1.80
N LEU A 369 7.35 10.32 -2.84
CA LEU A 369 6.41 11.27 -3.43
C LEU A 369 5.11 11.34 -2.63
N ASN A 370 4.65 10.19 -2.12
CA ASN A 370 3.48 10.12 -1.24
C ASN A 370 3.70 10.95 0.03
N GLU A 371 4.84 10.74 0.70
CA GLU A 371 5.24 11.49 1.90
C GLU A 371 5.54 12.96 1.58
N GLY A 372 6.30 13.22 0.51
CA GLY A 372 6.61 14.58 0.10
C GLY A 372 5.38 15.42 -0.24
N LEU A 373 4.37 14.82 -0.90
CA LEU A 373 3.10 15.50 -1.15
C LEU A 373 2.33 15.77 0.15
N ALA A 374 2.30 14.81 1.06
CA ALA A 374 1.67 14.99 2.36
C ALA A 374 2.31 16.16 3.12
N MET A 375 3.64 16.28 3.11
CA MET A 375 4.36 17.40 3.71
C MET A 375 4.11 18.75 3.01
N GLN A 376 4.21 18.79 1.68
CA GLN A 376 4.02 20.02 0.90
C GLN A 376 2.59 20.58 1.04
N LEU A 377 1.58 19.72 1.04
CA LEU A 377 0.16 20.13 1.07
C LEU A 377 -0.38 20.31 2.51
N ALA A 378 0.30 19.74 3.51
CA ALA A 378 0.04 20.02 4.92
C ALA A 378 0.49 21.43 5.36
N GLY A 379 1.33 22.09 4.55
CA GLY A 379 1.92 23.38 4.90
C GLY A 379 3.06 23.24 5.90
N ASP A 380 3.83 22.15 5.80
CA ASP A 380 5.03 21.98 6.59
C ASP A 380 6.01 23.13 6.33
N PRO A 381 6.72 23.62 7.36
CA PRO A 381 7.85 24.49 7.11
C PRO A 381 8.81 23.78 6.14
N PRO A 382 9.51 24.52 5.27
CA PRO A 382 10.49 23.94 4.39
C PRO A 382 11.47 23.08 5.21
N PRO A 383 11.88 21.91 4.68
CA PRO A 383 12.75 21.00 5.41
C PRO A 383 14.00 21.75 5.87
N ASP A 384 14.44 21.56 7.11
CA ASP A 384 15.70 22.13 7.62
C ASP A 384 16.89 21.38 6.99
N ILE A 385 17.07 21.59 5.70
CA ILE A 385 18.19 21.07 4.91
C ILE A 385 19.55 21.56 5.48
N PRO A 386 19.68 22.74 6.11
CA PRO A 386 20.91 23.11 6.83
C PRO A 386 21.34 22.13 7.94
N GLU A 387 20.43 21.41 8.59
CA GLU A 387 20.79 20.35 9.55
C GLU A 387 21.32 19.08 8.83
N LEU A 388 20.91 18.85 7.58
CA LEU A 388 21.41 17.79 6.69
C LEU A 388 22.87 18.00 6.26
N ILE A 389 23.34 19.25 6.18
CA ILE A 389 24.62 19.62 5.54
C ILE A 389 25.78 19.80 6.53
N ARG A 390 25.53 19.71 7.85
CA ARG A 390 26.63 19.82 8.85
C ARG A 390 27.58 18.61 8.85
N GLY A 391 27.38 17.63 7.97
CA GLY A 391 28.32 16.55 7.64
C GLY A 391 28.23 16.11 6.17
N GLN A 392 29.11 15.21 5.73
CA GLN A 392 29.02 14.55 4.41
C GLN A 392 27.79 13.63 4.38
N VAL A 393 26.61 14.16 4.07
CA VAL A 393 25.42 13.35 3.81
C VAL A 393 25.38 12.99 2.33
N THR A 394 25.48 11.69 2.04
CA THR A 394 25.27 11.13 0.71
C THR A 394 23.78 11.06 0.44
N LEU A 395 23.29 11.76 -0.60
CA LEU A 395 21.90 11.67 -1.02
C LEU A 395 21.56 10.24 -1.46
N VAL A 396 20.38 9.75 -1.08
CA VAL A 396 19.89 8.45 -1.54
C VAL A 396 19.27 8.62 -2.93
N ASN A 397 19.50 7.65 -3.81
CA ASN A 397 18.79 7.63 -5.09
C ASN A 397 17.29 7.41 -4.82
N LEU A 398 16.43 8.25 -5.43
CA LEU A 398 14.98 8.25 -5.20
C LEU A 398 14.35 6.89 -5.49
N SER A 399 14.93 6.10 -6.40
CA SER A 399 14.46 4.74 -6.69
C SER A 399 14.56 3.80 -5.49
N TYR A 400 15.47 4.05 -4.54
CA TYR A 400 15.54 3.29 -3.28
C TYR A 400 14.53 3.76 -2.23
N LEU A 401 13.93 4.93 -2.42
CA LEU A 401 12.93 5.52 -1.53
C LEU A 401 11.50 5.27 -2.01
N GLU A 402 11.28 4.41 -3.00
CA GLU A 402 9.93 4.09 -3.50
C GLU A 402 9.21 3.06 -2.63
N GLY A 403 9.97 2.21 -1.93
CA GLY A 403 9.47 1.11 -1.11
C GLY A 403 9.13 1.50 0.34
N SER A 404 8.76 0.51 1.14
CA SER A 404 8.41 0.71 2.55
C SER A 404 9.60 1.21 3.37
N TRP A 405 9.39 2.25 4.16
CA TRP A 405 10.40 2.83 5.03
C TRP A 405 10.48 2.17 6.42
N MET A 406 9.64 1.17 6.70
CA MET A 406 9.65 0.46 8.00
C MET A 406 10.96 -0.29 8.28
N VAL A 407 11.73 -0.60 7.24
CA VAL A 407 13.04 -1.27 7.35
C VAL A 407 14.20 -0.30 7.59
N LEU A 408 13.94 1.01 7.49
CA LEU A 408 14.96 2.03 7.66
C LEU A 408 15.25 2.25 9.15
N THR A 409 16.51 2.54 9.47
CA THR A 409 16.84 3.06 10.80
C THR A 409 16.23 4.45 11.00
N PRO A 410 16.01 4.91 12.24
CA PRO A 410 15.47 6.25 12.51
C PRO A 410 16.18 7.39 11.77
N LYS A 411 17.52 7.34 11.69
CA LYS A 411 18.30 8.34 10.96
C LYS A 411 18.05 8.29 9.45
N GLN A 412 17.96 7.09 8.87
CA GLN A 412 17.68 6.92 7.44
C GLN A 412 16.25 7.36 7.11
N ALA A 413 15.28 7.11 7.98
CA ALA A 413 13.91 7.57 7.80
C ALA A 413 13.84 9.10 7.78
N ILE A 414 14.51 9.79 8.71
CA ILE A 414 14.60 11.26 8.70
C ILE A 414 15.16 11.78 7.37
N VAL A 415 16.25 11.19 6.89
CA VAL A 415 16.84 11.56 5.60
C VAL A 415 15.86 11.30 4.44
N ALA A 416 15.16 10.17 4.42
CA ALA A 416 14.17 9.85 3.40
C ALA A 416 13.01 10.85 3.35
N TYR A 417 12.48 11.28 4.52
CA TYR A 417 11.46 12.33 4.59
C TYR A 417 11.98 13.66 4.04
N LEU A 418 13.18 14.07 4.44
CA LEU A 418 13.78 15.34 3.99
C LEU A 418 14.06 15.33 2.48
N GLU A 419 14.62 14.24 1.96
CA GLU A 419 14.90 14.04 0.54
C GLU A 419 13.61 13.99 -0.28
N GLY A 420 12.63 13.17 0.13
CA GLY A 420 11.34 13.06 -0.55
C GLY A 420 10.58 14.38 -0.59
N ASN A 421 10.60 15.14 0.51
CA ASN A 421 10.01 16.47 0.57
C ASN A 421 10.72 17.47 -0.37
N SER A 422 12.06 17.47 -0.36
CA SER A 422 12.88 18.33 -1.23
C SER A 422 12.66 18.02 -2.72
N ALA A 423 12.68 16.74 -3.09
CA ALA A 423 12.41 16.30 -4.46
C ALA A 423 10.98 16.64 -4.90
N THR A 424 10.00 16.45 -4.02
CA THR A 424 8.60 16.82 -4.31
C THR A 424 8.44 18.32 -4.48
N LYS A 425 9.06 19.12 -3.61
CA LYS A 425 9.09 20.58 -3.78
C LYS A 425 9.71 20.98 -5.11
N TYR A 426 10.85 20.40 -5.47
CA TYR A 426 11.49 20.66 -6.75
C TYR A 426 10.59 20.27 -7.93
N PHE A 427 9.87 19.14 -7.85
CA PHE A 427 8.86 18.79 -8.83
C PHE A 427 7.86 19.94 -8.96
N ILE A 428 7.20 20.31 -7.87
CA ILE A 428 6.12 21.31 -7.88
C ILE A 428 6.63 22.66 -8.39
N ASP A 429 7.79 23.12 -7.93
CA ASP A 429 8.37 24.40 -8.34
C ASP A 429 8.73 24.41 -9.83
N ARG A 430 9.23 23.29 -10.38
CA ARG A 430 9.73 23.22 -11.76
C ARG A 430 8.66 22.90 -12.79
N PHE A 431 7.73 22.02 -12.45
CA PHE A 431 6.72 21.47 -13.38
C PHE A 431 5.29 21.87 -13.02
N GLY A 432 5.04 22.35 -11.80
CA GLY A 432 3.73 22.75 -11.33
C GLY A 432 2.83 21.59 -10.88
N MET A 433 1.81 21.93 -10.10
CA MET A 433 0.81 20.97 -9.62
C MET A 433 -0.01 20.35 -10.76
N GLU A 434 -0.16 21.01 -11.90
CA GLU A 434 -0.85 20.43 -13.06
C GLU A 434 -0.14 19.18 -13.56
N LYS A 435 1.19 19.26 -13.76
CA LYS A 435 1.99 18.12 -14.19
C LYS A 435 2.05 17.02 -13.12
N MET A 436 2.05 17.40 -11.84
CA MET A 436 1.88 16.42 -10.76
C MET A 436 0.57 15.65 -10.92
N ARG A 437 -0.56 16.34 -11.14
CA ARG A 437 -1.87 15.69 -11.33
C ARG A 437 -1.91 14.78 -12.55
N GLU A 438 -1.26 15.17 -13.65
CA GLU A 438 -1.12 14.34 -14.85
C GLU A 438 -0.37 13.03 -14.55
N VAL A 439 0.79 13.11 -13.86
CA VAL A 439 1.56 11.92 -13.44
C VAL A 439 0.72 11.04 -12.52
N LEU A 440 0.11 11.60 -11.47
CA LEU A 440 -0.78 10.85 -10.58
C LEU A 440 -1.97 10.23 -11.35
N GLY A 441 -2.47 10.91 -12.38
CA GLY A 441 -3.51 10.37 -13.26
C GLY A 441 -3.05 9.14 -14.04
N GLN A 442 -1.82 9.12 -14.53
CA GLN A 442 -1.25 7.93 -15.17
C GLN A 442 -1.03 6.79 -14.19
N LEU A 443 -0.52 7.08 -12.99
CA LEU A 443 -0.37 6.06 -11.94
C LEU A 443 -1.71 5.41 -11.58
N ALA A 444 -2.78 6.19 -11.49
CA ALA A 444 -4.12 5.66 -11.24
C ALA A 444 -4.63 4.72 -12.35
N THR A 445 -4.07 4.79 -13.56
CA THR A 445 -4.34 3.84 -14.66
C THR A 445 -3.45 2.60 -14.64
N GLY A 446 -2.53 2.50 -13.67
CA GLY A 446 -1.61 1.37 -13.50
C GLY A 446 -0.30 1.50 -14.28
N GLN A 447 -0.02 2.66 -14.88
CA GLN A 447 1.28 2.91 -15.51
C GLN A 447 2.40 2.93 -14.46
N THR A 448 3.59 2.45 -14.83
CA THR A 448 4.76 2.52 -13.94
C THR A 448 5.17 3.97 -13.71
N PHE A 449 5.76 4.26 -12.55
CA PHE A 449 6.19 5.62 -12.24
C PHE A 449 7.21 6.19 -13.24
N PRO A 450 8.27 5.48 -13.65
CA PRO A 450 9.21 5.99 -14.65
C PRO A 450 8.56 6.29 -16.00
N ASP A 451 7.63 5.43 -16.46
CA ASP A 451 6.93 5.64 -17.73
C ASP A 451 5.98 6.84 -17.64
N ALA A 452 5.20 6.95 -16.57
CA ALA A 452 4.33 8.10 -16.31
C ALA A 452 5.11 9.41 -16.24
N PHE A 453 6.29 9.40 -15.60
CA PHE A 453 7.19 10.54 -15.52
C PHE A 453 7.66 10.97 -16.91
N LYS A 454 8.14 10.01 -17.71
CA LYS A 454 8.64 10.26 -19.06
C LYS A 454 7.54 10.79 -19.98
N ASP A 455 6.36 10.19 -19.92
CA ASP A 455 5.24 10.55 -20.78
C ASP A 455 4.68 11.93 -20.48
N ARG A 456 4.70 12.36 -19.21
CA ARG A 456 4.10 13.64 -18.78
C ARG A 456 5.08 14.79 -18.64
N LEU A 457 6.33 14.50 -18.28
CA LEU A 457 7.37 15.52 -18.10
C LEU A 457 8.38 15.58 -19.24
N PHE A 458 8.35 14.62 -20.17
CA PHE A 458 9.30 14.51 -21.29
C PHE A 458 10.78 14.44 -20.86
N ILE A 459 11.03 13.96 -19.63
CA ILE A 459 12.36 13.68 -19.09
C ILE A 459 12.35 12.31 -18.41
N THR A 460 13.50 11.64 -18.36
CA THR A 460 13.58 10.38 -17.62
C THR A 460 13.57 10.64 -16.11
N TYR A 461 13.26 9.61 -15.34
CA TYR A 461 13.33 9.67 -13.88
C TYR A 461 14.77 9.94 -13.39
N GLU A 462 15.77 9.36 -14.06
CA GLU A 462 17.19 9.62 -13.80
C GLU A 462 17.56 11.09 -14.09
N ASP A 463 17.10 11.66 -15.22
CA ASP A 463 17.29 13.08 -15.52
C ASP A 463 16.67 13.98 -14.46
N PHE A 464 15.47 13.64 -13.98
CA PHE A 464 14.81 14.39 -12.91
C PHE A 464 15.66 14.39 -11.65
N GLN A 465 16.14 13.22 -11.23
CA GLN A 465 16.98 13.09 -10.04
C GLN A 465 18.27 13.92 -10.18
N HIS A 466 18.98 13.82 -11.30
CA HIS A 466 20.19 14.60 -11.52
C HIS A 466 19.94 16.10 -11.43
N ARG A 467 18.90 16.59 -12.12
CA ARG A 467 18.56 18.02 -12.12
C ARG A 467 18.14 18.53 -10.74
N TRP A 468 17.40 17.72 -9.98
CA TRP A 468 17.05 18.03 -8.60
C TRP A 468 18.29 18.15 -7.70
N ILE A 469 19.21 17.19 -7.81
CA ILE A 469 20.48 17.19 -7.05
C ILE A 469 21.31 18.43 -7.40
N ASP A 470 21.38 18.79 -8.69
CA ASP A 470 22.11 19.98 -9.14
C ASP A 470 21.49 21.27 -8.58
N ASP A 471 20.16 21.43 -8.67
CA ASP A 471 19.43 22.58 -8.10
C ASP A 471 19.63 22.69 -6.58
N LEU A 472 19.59 21.55 -5.87
CA LEU A 472 19.84 21.49 -4.44
C LEU A 472 21.27 21.95 -4.12
N ASN A 473 22.27 21.44 -4.84
CA ASN A 473 23.67 21.84 -4.68
C ASN A 473 23.89 23.33 -4.96
N GLU A 474 23.20 23.91 -5.94
CA GLU A 474 23.27 25.34 -6.23
C GLU A 474 22.66 26.19 -5.11
N LYS A 475 21.50 25.81 -4.59
CA LYS A 475 20.85 26.49 -3.45
C LYS A 475 21.71 26.45 -2.20
N ILE A 476 22.36 25.33 -1.94
CA ILE A 476 23.33 25.16 -0.85
C ILE A 476 24.50 26.13 -1.01
N LYS A 477 25.15 26.14 -2.18
CA LYS A 477 26.27 27.05 -2.47
C LYS A 477 25.87 28.52 -2.35
N ALA A 478 24.64 28.86 -2.70
CA ALA A 478 24.13 30.22 -2.64
C ALA A 478 23.65 30.67 -1.24
N GLY A 479 23.58 29.76 -0.26
CA GLY A 479 23.03 30.05 1.07
C GLY A 479 21.54 30.39 1.06
N ARG A 480 20.78 29.82 0.12
CA ARG A 480 19.37 30.14 -0.15
C ARG A 480 18.40 29.01 0.26
N LEU A 481 18.80 28.15 1.20
CA LEU A 481 17.95 27.09 1.72
C LEU A 481 16.86 27.63 2.65
#